data_AF-A0A1T5IAJ8-F1
#
_entry.id   AF-A0A1T5IAJ8-F1
#
_cell.length_a   1.000
_cell.length_b   1.000
_cell.length_c   1.000
_cell.angle_alpha   90.00
_cell.angle_beta   90.00
_cell.angle_gamma   90.00
#
_symmetry.space_group_name_H-M   'P 1'
#
loop_
_entity.id
_entity.type
_entity.pdbx_description
1 polymer ?
#
loop_
_entity_poly.entity_id
_entity_poly.type
_entity_poly.pdbx_seq_one_letter_code
_entity_poly.pdbx_strand_id
1 'polypeptide(L)'
;MEALSRLDVSRPVVLVTARVSLEEIDYASLPADAYVFREGDVAAEDHYWFGREIAAWFVPPRQAALQKVRTTAYRGDYEIGAVLTDLRRAQQLVAHTLEGMVRDGQVEDWADYLVRDRATAEILADPHPPSMLTVMLGTALSLGFERLVVLDGQTDGTYVGKIRRSILTEDAVGAGLRSTSRVAYSYELGHLKRLRDAYPQASIVDGAASEPLKQFVSHAPEADGARMTPEAKPGADLAATGDQRLYARRRTPAGERRVAYVTYFDDDGYFWGALAMARSLAKVSSYPLLALVPAGYRIPDVPFLPENLVVVRAPRIRNELFGGRHQGRFEYTFSKLGVFALTFLDRGVYLDADTVVLDGLDELFDRDGFSAAPDFGFTLHREIFNSGVFAFTPDADVFRDMMAKNGSLESYDGGDQGFLNSYFPDVDWLDSSYNTLWRMLESNPGVVGLGDVKVLHFVGPKPWNREPELPESLVSLWLDRLGPDYLGYLTLWQLARERARREAASPRDGGPEKVSSARGPARDEAPPPEGDDGDAASPSGKRWLEAQVLMETGRFDEAEAVVRRNLERWPGSVRNLRILAQVQRRRGQRRASAGTYARLATTAGRRAVGIRA
;
A
#
# COMPACT_ATOMS: atom_id res chain seq x y z
N MET A 1 -7.94 -4.36 42.88
CA MET A 1 -6.48 -4.50 42.99
C MET A 1 -6.12 -5.97 43.07
N GLU A 2 -6.56 -6.75 42.08
CA GLU A 2 -6.34 -8.21 42.04
C GLU A 2 -6.23 -8.75 40.60
N ALA A 3 -6.72 -8.02 39.59
CA ALA A 3 -6.87 -8.52 38.23
C ALA A 3 -5.52 -8.91 37.60
N LEU A 4 -4.63 -7.92 37.47
CA LEU A 4 -3.37 -8.11 36.76
C LEU A 4 -2.32 -8.85 37.59
N SER A 5 -2.45 -8.87 38.91
CA SER A 5 -1.53 -9.59 39.81
C SER A 5 -1.67 -11.12 39.73
N ARG A 6 -2.69 -11.63 39.02
CA ARG A 6 -2.91 -13.07 38.76
C ARG A 6 -2.33 -13.55 37.43
N LEU A 7 -1.79 -12.65 36.60
CA LEU A 7 -1.20 -13.01 35.30
C LEU A 7 0.09 -13.80 35.50
N ASP A 8 0.33 -14.78 34.64
CA ASP A 8 1.58 -15.53 34.60
C ASP A 8 2.66 -14.69 33.91
N VAL A 9 3.50 -14.04 34.71
CA VAL A 9 4.54 -13.12 34.23
C VAL A 9 5.68 -13.79 33.47
N SER A 10 5.69 -15.14 33.42
CA SER A 10 6.61 -15.87 32.54
C SER A 10 6.23 -15.73 31.06
N ARG A 11 4.95 -15.46 30.76
CA ARG A 11 4.44 -15.22 29.39
C ARG A 11 4.87 -13.84 28.89
N PRO A 12 5.04 -13.66 27.56
CA PRO A 12 5.30 -12.34 27.00
C PRO A 12 4.07 -11.44 27.12
N VAL A 13 4.29 -10.12 27.06
CA VAL A 13 3.23 -9.12 26.99
C VAL A 13 3.46 -8.18 25.79
N VAL A 14 2.41 -7.97 24.99
CA VAL A 14 2.40 -7.02 23.87
C VAL A 14 1.69 -5.74 24.34
N LEU A 15 2.38 -4.60 24.25
CA LEU A 15 1.88 -3.28 24.59
C LEU A 15 1.47 -2.55 23.31
N VAL A 16 0.18 -2.31 23.10
CA VAL A 16 -0.35 -1.69 21.88
C VAL A 16 -0.89 -0.30 22.17
N THR A 17 -0.33 0.74 21.56
CA THR A 17 -0.83 2.11 21.72
C THR A 17 -2.00 2.43 20.79
N ALA A 18 -2.67 3.56 21.02
CA ALA A 18 -3.94 3.88 20.37
C ALA A 18 -3.89 4.12 18.84
N ARG A 19 -2.71 4.18 18.22
CA ARG A 19 -2.53 4.62 16.82
C ARG A 19 -1.87 3.58 15.91
N VAL A 20 -1.74 2.34 16.34
CA VAL A 20 -1.13 1.27 15.53
C VAL A 20 -2.03 0.94 14.35
N SER A 21 -1.52 1.11 13.14
CA SER A 21 -2.17 0.70 11.89
C SER A 21 -1.73 -0.70 11.46
N LEU A 22 -2.49 -1.36 10.57
CA LEU A 22 -2.20 -2.75 10.18
C LEU A 22 -0.80 -2.94 9.60
N GLU A 23 -0.33 -1.98 8.80
CA GLU A 23 0.99 -2.01 8.17
C GLU A 23 2.15 -1.76 9.16
N GLU A 24 1.83 -1.28 10.37
CA GLU A 24 2.82 -1.11 11.44
C GLU A 24 2.94 -2.36 12.31
N ILE A 25 2.08 -3.37 12.13
CA ILE A 25 2.11 -4.58 12.95
C ILE A 25 2.98 -5.63 12.27
N ASP A 26 4.12 -5.94 12.88
CA ASP A 26 4.86 -7.13 12.49
C ASP A 26 4.34 -8.36 13.24
N TYR A 27 3.34 -9.03 12.69
CA TYR A 27 2.82 -10.27 13.23
C TYR A 27 3.85 -11.39 13.32
N ALA A 28 4.93 -11.36 12.51
CA ALA A 28 6.00 -12.36 12.55
C ALA A 28 6.71 -12.38 13.92
N SER A 29 6.84 -11.22 14.56
CA SER A 29 7.48 -11.08 15.87
C SER A 29 6.52 -11.15 17.08
N LEU A 30 5.21 -11.28 16.86
CA LEU A 30 4.22 -11.34 17.95
C LEU A 30 3.98 -12.79 18.42
N PRO A 31 4.31 -13.15 19.68
CA PRO A 31 4.03 -14.49 20.20
C PRO A 31 2.52 -14.73 20.33
N ALA A 32 2.03 -15.91 19.92
CA ALA A 32 0.60 -16.25 19.99
C ALA A 32 0.07 -16.35 21.43
N ASP A 33 0.93 -16.66 22.41
CA ASP A 33 0.57 -16.81 23.82
C ASP A 33 0.77 -15.51 24.63
N ALA A 34 1.07 -14.37 23.99
CA ALA A 34 1.28 -13.13 24.70
C ALA A 34 -0.01 -12.59 25.34
N TYR A 35 0.11 -11.96 26.51
CA TYR A 35 -0.95 -11.10 27.01
C TYR A 35 -0.97 -9.78 26.24
N VAL A 36 -2.16 -9.23 26.01
CA VAL A 36 -2.32 -7.95 25.31
C VAL A 36 -2.70 -6.85 26.28
N PHE A 37 -1.81 -5.86 26.40
CA PHE A 37 -2.08 -4.60 27.08
C PHE A 37 -2.31 -3.55 26.01
N ARG A 38 -3.45 -2.84 26.06
CA ARG A 38 -3.90 -2.05 24.93
C ARG A 38 -4.39 -0.67 25.35
N GLU A 39 -4.09 0.34 24.55
CA GLU A 39 -4.74 1.64 24.54
C GLU A 39 -5.53 1.81 23.23
N GLY A 40 -6.51 2.69 23.23
CA GLY A 40 -7.18 3.15 22.01
C GLY A 40 -8.59 2.62 21.87
N ASP A 41 -9.19 2.93 20.72
CA ASP A 41 -10.56 2.57 20.39
C ASP A 41 -10.59 1.29 19.55
N VAL A 42 -10.96 0.18 20.19
CA VAL A 42 -11.04 -1.14 19.54
C VAL A 42 -12.40 -1.39 18.87
N ALA A 43 -13.38 -0.50 19.08
CA ALA A 43 -14.74 -0.66 18.55
C ALA A 43 -14.83 -0.41 17.05
N ALA A 44 -13.90 0.37 16.48
CA ALA A 44 -13.86 0.73 15.07
C ALA A 44 -13.17 -0.32 14.19
N GLU A 45 -12.71 -1.42 14.77
CA GLU A 45 -11.98 -2.47 14.07
C GLU A 45 -12.93 -3.53 13.55
N ASP A 46 -12.75 -3.94 12.30
CA ASP A 46 -13.55 -5.03 11.70
C ASP A 46 -12.99 -6.42 12.07
N HIS A 47 -11.77 -6.47 12.60
CA HIS A 47 -11.04 -7.69 13.00
C HIS A 47 -10.45 -7.54 14.40
N TYR A 48 -10.27 -8.67 15.08
CA TYR A 48 -9.49 -8.81 16.30
C TYR A 48 -8.00 -8.87 15.96
N TRP A 49 -7.39 -7.71 15.73
CA TRP A 49 -5.98 -7.65 15.30
C TRP A 49 -5.02 -8.33 16.29
N PHE A 50 -5.30 -8.24 17.59
CA PHE A 50 -4.46 -8.83 18.64
C PHE A 50 -5.17 -9.95 19.41
N GLY A 51 -6.12 -10.64 18.75
CA GLY A 51 -6.99 -11.60 19.41
C GLY A 51 -8.10 -10.95 20.24
N ARG A 52 -8.98 -11.80 20.79
CA ARG A 52 -10.19 -11.39 21.49
C ARG A 52 -9.99 -11.03 22.96
N GLU A 53 -8.92 -11.53 23.56
CA GLU A 53 -8.60 -11.34 24.97
C GLU A 53 -7.69 -10.13 25.15
N ILE A 54 -8.19 -9.12 25.87
CA ILE A 54 -7.41 -7.95 26.29
C ILE A 54 -7.19 -8.07 27.80
N ALA A 55 -5.98 -8.44 28.20
CA ALA A 55 -5.65 -8.60 29.62
C ALA A 55 -5.80 -7.27 30.38
N ALA A 56 -5.38 -6.16 29.77
CA ALA A 56 -5.44 -4.83 30.34
C ALA A 56 -5.79 -3.77 29.28
N TRP A 57 -6.90 -3.06 29.45
CA TRP A 57 -7.24 -1.91 28.60
C TRP A 57 -6.96 -0.60 29.33
N PHE A 58 -5.95 0.12 28.87
CA PHE A 58 -5.55 1.41 29.36
C PHE A 58 -6.35 2.53 28.70
N VAL A 59 -6.98 3.36 29.52
CA VAL A 59 -7.93 4.37 29.06
C VAL A 59 -7.51 5.73 29.63
N PRO A 60 -7.27 6.74 28.77
CA PRO A 60 -7.05 8.10 29.23
C PRO A 60 -8.24 8.60 30.06
N PRO A 61 -8.02 9.41 31.12
CA PRO A 61 -9.08 9.88 32.03
C PRO A 61 -9.96 10.97 31.36
N ARG A 62 -10.64 10.63 30.25
CA ARG A 62 -11.50 11.52 29.46
C ARG A 62 -12.85 10.85 29.23
N GLN A 63 -13.95 11.60 29.37
CA GLN A 63 -15.32 11.08 29.22
C GLN A 63 -15.54 10.29 27.93
N ALA A 64 -15.13 10.86 26.79
CA ALA A 64 -15.32 10.24 25.49
C ALA A 64 -14.59 8.89 25.37
N ALA A 65 -13.42 8.75 25.99
CA ALA A 65 -12.65 7.49 25.99
C ALA A 65 -13.35 6.43 26.86
N LEU A 66 -13.81 6.81 28.05
CA LEU A 66 -14.57 5.92 28.95
C LEU A 66 -15.90 5.45 28.34
N GLN A 67 -16.59 6.30 27.59
CA GLN A 67 -17.83 5.95 26.89
C GLN A 67 -17.62 4.93 25.76
N LYS A 68 -16.48 4.99 25.06
CA LYS A 68 -16.12 4.02 24.01
C LYS A 68 -15.84 2.64 24.60
N VAL A 69 -15.13 2.58 25.72
CA VAL A 69 -14.88 1.35 26.49
C VAL A 69 -16.20 0.71 26.90
N ARG A 70 -17.11 1.52 27.45
CA ARG A 70 -18.46 1.09 27.81
C ARG A 70 -19.20 0.47 26.63
N THR A 71 -19.17 1.11 25.46
CA THR A 71 -19.87 0.61 24.27
C THR A 71 -19.31 -0.73 23.82
N THR A 72 -17.98 -0.87 23.82
CA THR A 72 -17.27 -2.09 23.43
C THR A 72 -17.57 -3.26 24.38
N ALA A 73 -17.46 -3.02 25.69
CA ALA A 73 -17.72 -4.04 26.70
C ALA A 73 -19.20 -4.47 26.69
N TYR A 74 -20.14 -3.54 26.50
CA TYR A 74 -21.58 -3.86 26.39
C TYR A 74 -21.90 -4.70 25.16
N ARG A 75 -21.25 -4.45 24.02
CA ARG A 75 -21.43 -5.27 22.80
C ARG A 75 -20.88 -6.69 22.97
N GLY A 76 -19.98 -6.91 23.93
CA GLY A 76 -19.30 -8.20 24.10
C GLY A 76 -18.28 -8.48 23.01
N ASP A 77 -17.81 -7.42 22.31
CA ASP A 77 -16.88 -7.56 21.19
C ASP A 77 -15.53 -8.12 21.66
N TYR A 78 -15.05 -7.74 22.85
CA TYR A 78 -13.76 -8.16 23.42
C TYR A 78 -13.91 -8.71 24.84
N GLU A 79 -13.05 -9.66 25.21
CA GLU A 79 -12.92 -10.15 26.58
C GLU A 79 -11.87 -9.34 27.33
N ILE A 80 -12.34 -8.37 28.12
CA ILE A 80 -11.46 -7.42 28.82
C ILE A 80 -11.27 -7.90 30.26
N GLY A 81 -10.02 -8.18 30.63
CA GLY A 81 -9.63 -8.60 31.98
C GLY A 81 -9.71 -7.46 33.01
N ALA A 82 -9.07 -6.33 32.71
CA ALA A 82 -9.09 -5.14 33.55
C ALA A 82 -9.14 -3.85 32.73
N VAL A 83 -9.79 -2.81 33.27
CA VAL A 83 -9.74 -1.45 32.71
C VAL A 83 -8.92 -0.58 33.63
N LEU A 84 -7.84 0.01 33.11
CA LEU A 84 -6.92 0.83 33.88
C LEU A 84 -7.05 2.30 33.48
N THR A 85 -7.31 3.17 34.45
CA THR A 85 -7.39 4.63 34.24
C THR A 85 -6.94 5.39 35.48
N ASP A 86 -6.63 6.69 35.34
CA ASP A 86 -6.24 7.52 36.48
C ASP A 86 -7.50 7.90 37.26
N LEU A 87 -7.83 7.14 38.30
CA LEU A 87 -9.07 7.35 39.05
C LEU A 87 -9.06 8.67 39.82
N ARG A 88 -7.88 9.15 40.21
CA ARG A 88 -7.71 10.44 40.90
C ARG A 88 -8.03 11.62 39.98
N ARG A 89 -7.60 11.58 38.72
CA ARG A 89 -7.93 12.60 37.71
C ARG A 89 -9.32 12.44 37.10
N ALA A 90 -9.87 11.24 37.13
CA ALA A 90 -11.19 10.94 36.58
C ALA A 90 -12.36 11.22 37.57
N GLN A 91 -12.08 11.83 38.73
CA GLN A 91 -13.08 12.17 39.76
C GLN A 91 -14.12 13.18 39.23
N GLN A 92 -15.33 12.63 38.99
CA GLN A 92 -16.63 13.16 38.50
C GLN A 92 -17.16 12.37 37.29
N LEU A 93 -16.31 11.63 36.57
CA LEU A 93 -16.67 10.94 35.33
C LEU A 93 -16.89 9.42 35.44
N VAL A 94 -16.22 8.79 36.40
CA VAL A 94 -16.12 7.32 36.50
C VAL A 94 -17.29 6.68 37.25
N ALA A 95 -17.80 7.35 38.29
CA ALA A 95 -18.74 6.76 39.26
C ALA A 95 -20.08 6.28 38.66
N HIS A 96 -20.49 6.77 37.49
CA HIS A 96 -21.74 6.34 36.83
C HIS A 96 -21.54 5.65 35.48
N THR A 97 -20.33 5.69 34.92
CA THR A 97 -20.08 5.19 33.55
C THR A 97 -19.63 3.73 33.52
N LEU A 98 -19.01 3.22 34.59
CA LEU A 98 -18.31 1.93 34.58
C LEU A 98 -18.84 0.89 35.58
N GLU A 99 -19.82 1.22 36.42
CA GLU A 99 -20.47 0.25 37.31
C GLU A 99 -21.17 -0.86 36.49
N GLY A 100 -20.80 -2.12 36.72
CA GLY A 100 -21.44 -3.30 36.11
C GLY A 100 -20.92 -3.75 34.72
N MET A 101 -19.79 -3.22 34.25
CA MET A 101 -19.38 -3.31 32.83
C MET A 101 -18.21 -4.25 32.50
N VAL A 102 -17.50 -4.76 33.50
CA VAL A 102 -16.35 -5.67 33.35
C VAL A 102 -16.68 -6.96 34.09
N ARG A 103 -16.22 -8.13 33.62
CA ARG A 103 -16.29 -9.39 34.38
C ARG A 103 -15.78 -9.10 35.80
N ASP A 104 -16.65 -9.17 36.79
CA ASP A 104 -16.34 -8.87 38.20
C ASP A 104 -15.81 -7.44 38.53
N GLY A 105 -16.17 -6.41 37.76
CA GLY A 105 -16.06 -5.01 38.21
C GLY A 105 -14.65 -4.41 38.39
N GLN A 106 -13.64 -4.89 37.67
CA GLN A 106 -12.24 -4.53 37.92
C GLN A 106 -11.77 -3.29 37.10
N VAL A 107 -12.34 -2.12 37.40
CA VAL A 107 -11.70 -0.84 37.05
C VAL A 107 -10.65 -0.54 38.11
N GLU A 108 -9.40 -0.37 37.70
CA GLU A 108 -8.27 -0.20 38.62
C GLU A 108 -7.49 1.08 38.30
N ASP A 109 -6.87 1.68 39.32
CA ASP A 109 -5.98 2.83 39.15
C ASP A 109 -4.60 2.34 38.72
N TRP A 110 -4.15 2.69 37.52
CA TRP A 110 -2.80 2.31 37.08
C TRP A 110 -1.70 2.90 37.97
N ALA A 111 -1.99 3.99 38.70
CA ALA A 111 -1.02 4.56 39.62
C ALA A 111 -0.72 3.64 40.81
N ASP A 112 -1.67 2.77 41.22
CA ASP A 112 -1.45 1.80 42.31
C ASP A 112 -0.44 0.71 41.91
N TYR A 113 -0.22 0.51 40.61
CA TYR A 113 0.81 -0.38 40.08
C TYR A 113 2.17 0.30 40.03
N LEU A 114 2.22 1.54 39.54
CA LEU A 114 3.45 2.29 39.40
C LEU A 114 4.07 2.72 40.73
N VAL A 115 3.32 2.80 41.84
CA VAL A 115 3.91 3.14 43.15
C VAL A 115 4.55 1.95 43.87
N ARG A 116 4.46 0.73 43.30
CA ARG A 116 5.02 -0.49 43.90
C ARG A 116 6.54 -0.56 43.79
N ASP A 117 7.10 0.04 42.75
CA ASP A 117 8.53 0.11 42.51
C ASP A 117 9.01 1.56 42.52
N ARG A 118 10.23 1.77 43.00
CA ARG A 118 10.79 3.12 43.14
C ARG A 118 10.98 3.79 41.77
N ALA A 119 11.48 3.07 40.77
CA ALA A 119 11.78 3.62 39.45
C ALA A 119 10.50 4.05 38.72
N THR A 120 9.42 3.28 38.84
CA THR A 120 8.11 3.64 38.27
C THR A 120 7.40 4.74 39.08
N ALA A 121 7.58 4.79 40.40
CA ALA A 121 7.05 5.86 41.25
C ALA A 121 7.72 7.22 40.97
N GLU A 122 9.02 7.23 40.67
CA GLU A 122 9.76 8.45 40.30
C GLU A 122 9.25 9.07 38.99
N ILE A 123 8.74 8.25 38.05
CA ILE A 123 8.10 8.73 36.81
C ILE A 123 6.78 9.43 37.11
N LEU A 124 5.98 8.90 38.04
CA LEU A 124 4.74 9.54 38.49
C LEU A 124 4.98 10.89 39.17
N ALA A 125 6.11 11.04 39.84
CA ALA A 125 6.51 12.27 40.53
C ALA A 125 7.12 13.33 39.60
N ASP A 126 7.37 12.99 38.33
CA ASP A 126 7.92 13.93 37.35
C ASP A 126 6.91 15.06 37.06
N PRO A 127 7.33 16.33 37.01
CA PRO A 127 6.45 17.44 36.66
C PRO A 127 5.83 17.32 35.25
N HIS A 128 6.42 16.51 34.37
CA HIS A 128 5.85 16.20 33.05
C HIS A 128 5.13 14.84 33.13
N PRO A 129 3.81 14.79 32.87
CA PRO A 129 3.05 13.55 32.98
C PRO A 129 3.57 12.51 31.96
N PRO A 130 3.70 11.23 32.37
CA PRO A 130 4.13 10.17 31.45
C PRO A 130 3.11 9.97 30.33
N SER A 131 3.57 9.53 29.16
CA SER A 131 2.66 9.04 28.12
C SER A 131 1.96 7.74 28.57
N MET A 132 0.90 7.36 27.87
CA MET A 132 0.24 6.08 28.14
C MET A 132 1.19 4.90 27.88
N LEU A 133 2.07 4.98 26.87
CA LEU A 133 3.08 3.95 26.63
C LEU A 133 3.99 3.76 27.86
N THR A 134 4.49 4.85 28.44
CA THR A 134 5.31 4.78 29.66
C THR A 134 4.53 4.21 30.84
N VAL A 135 3.25 4.58 30.99
CA VAL A 135 2.37 4.02 32.03
C VAL A 135 2.17 2.51 31.84
N MET A 136 1.89 2.06 30.61
CA MET A 136 1.71 0.65 30.27
C MET A 136 2.99 -0.15 30.52
N LEU A 137 4.12 0.37 30.07
CA LEU A 137 5.43 -0.24 30.25
C LEU A 137 5.81 -0.35 31.72
N GLY A 138 5.68 0.74 32.48
CA GLY A 138 5.93 0.75 33.91
C GLY A 138 4.99 -0.19 34.69
N THR A 139 3.73 -0.32 34.25
CA THR A 139 2.78 -1.26 34.85
C THR A 139 3.21 -2.70 34.62
N ALA A 140 3.55 -3.08 33.39
CA ALA A 140 4.04 -4.42 33.06
C ALA A 140 5.33 -4.77 33.81
N LEU A 141 6.30 -3.86 33.85
CA LEU A 141 7.56 -4.05 34.57
C LEU A 141 7.34 -4.17 36.09
N SER A 142 6.45 -3.36 36.68
CA SER A 142 6.11 -3.44 38.11
C SER A 142 5.36 -4.72 38.49
N LEU A 143 4.68 -5.36 37.52
CA LEU A 143 4.07 -6.68 37.70
C LEU A 143 5.11 -7.81 37.66
N GLY A 144 6.29 -7.57 37.06
CA GLY A 144 7.37 -8.55 36.93
C GLY A 144 7.48 -9.20 35.56
N PHE A 145 6.84 -8.65 34.52
CA PHE A 145 7.07 -9.12 33.15
C PHE A 145 8.51 -8.84 32.71
N GLU A 146 9.17 -9.84 32.12
CA GLU A 146 10.54 -9.71 31.59
C GLU A 146 10.59 -9.74 30.05
N ARG A 147 9.52 -10.17 29.37
CA ARG A 147 9.45 -10.22 27.90
C ARG A 147 8.35 -9.30 27.39
N LEU A 148 8.74 -8.14 26.86
CA LEU A 148 7.82 -7.08 26.47
C LEU A 148 8.03 -6.70 25.01
N VAL A 149 6.95 -6.76 24.21
CA VAL A 149 6.92 -6.26 22.84
C VAL A 149 6.10 -4.99 22.80
N VAL A 150 6.67 -3.91 22.28
CA VAL A 150 6.00 -2.61 22.18
C VAL A 150 5.58 -2.36 20.73
N LEU A 151 4.30 -2.05 20.54
CA LEU A 151 3.71 -1.58 19.29
C LEU A 151 3.23 -0.15 19.49
N ASP A 152 4.01 0.83 18.99
CA ASP A 152 3.62 2.24 19.01
C ASP A 152 3.40 2.77 17.59
N GLY A 153 2.16 3.14 17.27
CA GLY A 153 1.81 3.63 15.94
C GLY A 153 2.24 5.07 15.71
N GLN A 154 2.97 5.34 14.63
CA GLN A 154 3.56 6.64 14.30
C GLN A 154 3.30 7.02 12.83
N THR A 155 2.05 6.97 12.39
CA THR A 155 1.67 7.42 11.04
C THR A 155 1.90 8.92 10.78
N ASP A 156 2.13 9.73 11.83
CA ASP A 156 2.19 11.20 11.70
C ASP A 156 3.63 11.76 11.85
N GLY A 157 4.65 10.90 11.91
CA GLY A 157 6.06 11.35 12.02
C GLY A 157 6.38 12.11 13.31
N THR A 158 5.58 11.95 14.36
CA THR A 158 5.68 12.80 15.55
C THR A 158 6.83 12.41 16.48
N TYR A 159 7.16 11.12 16.63
CA TYR A 159 8.24 10.71 17.52
C TYR A 159 9.64 10.85 16.90
N VAL A 160 9.89 10.20 15.75
CA VAL A 160 11.25 10.06 15.18
C VAL A 160 11.52 11.02 14.01
N GLY A 161 10.48 11.45 13.27
CA GLY A 161 10.63 12.39 12.15
C GLY A 161 11.25 13.74 12.56
N LYS A 162 11.05 14.13 13.82
CA LYS A 162 11.69 15.32 14.41
C LYS A 162 13.07 15.04 15.03
N ILE A 163 13.38 13.79 15.38
CA ILE A 163 14.70 13.35 15.89
C ILE A 163 15.72 13.23 14.76
N ARG A 164 15.32 12.83 13.53
CA ARG A 164 16.22 12.81 12.36
C ARG A 164 16.87 14.18 12.05
N ARG A 165 16.31 15.30 12.52
CA ARG A 165 16.95 16.63 12.40
C ARG A 165 17.82 17.04 13.59
N SER A 166 17.92 16.24 14.66
CA SER A 166 18.54 16.66 15.92
C SER A 166 19.74 15.84 16.40
N ILE A 167 20.13 14.74 15.76
CA ILE A 167 21.40 14.03 16.06
C ILE A 167 22.55 14.65 15.24
N LEU A 168 22.65 15.98 15.25
CA LEU A 168 23.82 16.71 14.77
C LEU A 168 24.35 17.72 15.80
N THR A 169 23.78 17.83 17.00
CA THR A 169 24.31 18.69 18.05
C THR A 169 23.88 18.21 19.43
N GLU A 170 24.84 17.81 20.27
CA GLU A 170 24.66 17.40 21.67
C GLU A 170 24.29 18.56 22.64
N ASP A 171 24.02 19.78 22.17
CA ASP A 171 23.95 20.98 23.02
C ASP A 171 22.53 21.52 23.31
N ALA A 172 21.50 20.67 23.34
CA ALA A 172 20.12 21.16 23.58
C ALA A 172 19.71 21.28 25.06
N VAL A 173 20.53 20.84 26.02
CA VAL A 173 20.20 20.90 27.46
C VAL A 173 20.44 22.32 28.05
N GLY A 174 21.17 23.20 27.35
CA GLY A 174 21.58 24.51 27.87
C GLY A 174 20.78 25.73 27.42
N ALA A 175 19.90 25.63 26.42
CA ALA A 175 19.25 26.81 25.82
C ALA A 175 17.74 26.75 26.02
N GLY A 176 17.20 27.66 26.86
CA GLY A 176 15.78 27.81 27.17
C GLY A 176 14.87 27.92 25.94
N LEU A 177 14.52 26.78 25.34
CA LEU A 177 13.71 26.67 24.15
C LEU A 177 12.23 26.56 24.53
N ARG A 178 11.46 27.58 24.18
CA ARG A 178 10.00 27.47 24.05
C ARG A 178 9.67 26.69 22.78
N SER A 179 9.41 25.39 22.91
CA SER A 179 8.72 24.57 21.91
C SER A 179 8.07 23.38 22.62
N THR A 180 6.76 23.43 22.79
CA THR A 180 5.96 22.50 23.61
C THR A 180 6.01 21.04 23.15
N SER A 181 6.44 20.75 21.91
CA SER A 181 6.57 19.37 21.42
C SER A 181 7.98 18.79 21.63
N ARG A 182 9.06 19.56 21.38
CA ARG A 182 10.45 19.07 21.50
C ARG A 182 10.81 18.66 22.94
N VAL A 183 10.33 19.46 23.90
CA VAL A 183 10.53 19.24 25.33
C VAL A 183 9.78 17.99 25.80
N ALA A 184 8.54 17.78 25.35
CA ALA A 184 7.75 16.61 25.68
C ALA A 184 8.41 15.29 25.21
N TYR A 185 9.02 15.27 24.01
CA TYR A 185 9.75 14.09 23.54
C TYR A 185 10.99 13.79 24.40
N SER A 186 11.75 14.81 24.82
CA SER A 186 12.93 14.57 25.67
C SER A 186 12.57 13.97 27.03
N TYR A 187 11.42 14.34 27.60
CA TYR A 187 10.96 13.77 28.87
C TYR A 187 10.53 12.32 28.72
N GLU A 188 9.73 12.04 27.71
CA GLU A 188 9.24 10.67 27.45
C GLU A 188 10.38 9.71 27.15
N LEU A 189 11.36 10.11 26.33
CA LEU A 189 12.57 9.31 26.11
C LEU A 189 13.37 9.13 27.40
N GLY A 190 13.38 10.14 28.26
CA GLY A 190 13.95 10.04 29.60
C GLY A 190 13.23 9.00 30.45
N HIS A 191 11.90 8.94 30.40
CA HIS A 191 11.09 7.94 31.11
C HIS A 191 11.37 6.52 30.60
N LEU A 192 11.35 6.31 29.28
CA LEU A 192 11.64 5.01 28.68
C LEU A 192 13.06 4.52 29.00
N LYS A 193 14.06 5.40 28.96
CA LYS A 193 15.44 5.06 29.37
C LYS A 193 15.52 4.68 30.85
N ARG A 194 14.87 5.46 31.73
CA ARG A 194 14.85 5.15 33.17
C ARG A 194 14.23 3.78 33.44
N LEU A 195 13.14 3.44 32.76
CA LEU A 195 12.53 2.10 32.86
C LEU A 195 13.47 1.01 32.37
N ARG A 196 14.04 1.14 31.17
CA ARG A 196 15.00 0.16 30.65
C ARG A 196 16.19 -0.05 31.59
N ASP A 197 16.75 1.03 32.11
CA ASP A 197 17.95 0.97 32.96
C ASP A 197 17.65 0.42 34.37
N ALA A 198 16.43 0.64 34.89
CA ALA A 198 15.98 0.11 36.18
C ALA A 198 15.61 -1.38 36.13
N TYR A 199 15.28 -1.91 34.95
CA TYR A 199 14.90 -3.30 34.74
C TYR A 199 15.82 -3.99 33.71
N PRO A 200 17.13 -4.14 34.00
CA PRO A 200 18.11 -4.68 33.05
C PRO A 200 17.86 -6.14 32.66
N GLN A 201 17.08 -6.89 33.44
CA GLN A 201 16.65 -8.25 33.13
C GLN A 201 15.50 -8.31 32.11
N ALA A 202 14.76 -7.22 31.94
CA ALA A 202 13.63 -7.18 31.01
C ALA A 202 14.11 -6.95 29.57
N SER A 203 13.75 -7.87 28.69
CA SER A 203 13.86 -7.71 27.24
C SER A 203 12.66 -6.90 26.74
N ILE A 204 12.89 -5.61 26.49
CA ILE A 204 11.92 -4.71 25.86
C ILE A 204 12.32 -4.58 24.39
N VAL A 205 11.41 -4.93 23.48
CA VAL A 205 11.66 -4.91 22.03
C VAL A 205 10.59 -4.15 21.28
N ASP A 206 10.95 -3.58 20.13
CA ASP A 206 10.03 -2.92 19.21
C ASP A 206 9.48 -3.94 18.20
N GLY A 207 8.17 -4.20 18.28
CA GLY A 207 7.47 -5.09 17.34
C GLY A 207 6.80 -4.35 16.17
N ALA A 208 6.99 -3.03 16.07
CA ALA A 208 6.39 -2.28 14.97
C ALA A 208 7.25 -2.39 13.71
N ALA A 209 6.61 -2.58 12.55
CA ALA A 209 7.31 -2.64 11.26
C ALA A 209 8.03 -1.32 10.94
N SER A 210 7.53 -0.19 11.43
CA SER A 210 8.15 1.14 11.27
C SER A 210 9.31 1.41 12.25
N GLU A 211 9.48 0.57 13.26
CA GLU A 211 10.62 0.60 14.18
C GLU A 211 10.84 1.96 14.90
N PRO A 212 9.78 2.62 15.42
CA PRO A 212 9.86 3.96 15.98
C PRO A 212 10.74 4.06 17.24
N LEU A 213 10.99 2.93 17.92
CA LEU A 213 11.77 2.87 19.16
C LEU A 213 13.15 2.25 18.97
N LYS A 214 13.61 1.99 17.74
CA LYS A 214 14.90 1.32 17.45
C LYS A 214 16.16 1.96 18.03
N GLN A 215 16.08 3.23 18.44
CA GLN A 215 17.19 3.92 19.13
C GLN A 215 17.24 3.64 20.64
N PHE A 216 16.19 3.04 21.20
CA PHE A 216 15.99 2.83 22.63
C PHE A 216 15.95 1.35 22.99
N VAL A 217 15.34 0.55 22.13
CA VAL A 217 15.14 -0.89 22.27
C VAL A 217 15.56 -1.60 20.99
N SER A 218 15.87 -2.90 21.09
CA SER A 218 16.14 -3.73 19.91
C SER A 218 14.84 -4.09 19.19
N HIS A 219 14.93 -4.42 17.89
CA HIS A 219 13.80 -5.00 17.18
C HIS A 219 13.46 -6.38 17.76
N ALA A 220 12.18 -6.72 17.77
CA ALA A 220 11.71 -8.03 18.20
C ALA A 220 12.16 -9.08 17.16
N PRO A 221 12.83 -10.18 17.57
CA PRO A 221 13.05 -11.28 16.64
C PRO A 221 11.71 -11.89 16.23
N GLU A 222 11.69 -12.66 15.14
CA GLU A 222 10.54 -13.52 14.83
C GLU A 222 10.19 -14.40 16.04
N ALA A 223 8.90 -14.62 16.26
CA ALA A 223 8.43 -15.39 17.39
C ALA A 223 8.81 -16.87 17.22
N ASP A 224 9.44 -17.44 18.25
CA ASP A 224 9.71 -18.87 18.33
C ASP A 224 8.39 -19.65 18.45
N GLY A 225 7.93 -20.26 17.36
CA GLY A 225 6.74 -21.12 17.34
C GLY A 225 5.49 -20.45 16.77
N ALA A 226 4.38 -20.51 17.51
CA ALA A 226 3.11 -19.97 17.02
C ALA A 226 3.12 -18.44 17.17
N ARG A 227 2.76 -17.75 16.07
CA ARG A 227 2.62 -16.29 16.06
C ARG A 227 1.17 -15.84 16.13
N MET A 228 0.95 -14.66 16.69
CA MET A 228 -0.37 -14.03 16.77
C MET A 228 -0.94 -13.83 15.36
N THR A 229 -2.25 -14.03 15.21
CA THR A 229 -2.94 -13.77 13.94
C THR A 229 -4.26 -13.05 14.17
N PRO A 230 -4.67 -12.17 13.26
CA PRO A 230 -5.93 -11.50 13.36
C PRO A 230 -7.10 -12.45 13.09
N GLU A 231 -8.20 -12.24 13.82
CA GLU A 231 -9.44 -13.02 13.70
C GLU A 231 -10.62 -12.13 13.31
N ALA A 232 -11.61 -12.68 12.60
CA ALA A 232 -12.79 -11.92 12.20
C ALA A 232 -13.72 -11.65 13.38
N LYS A 233 -14.30 -10.44 13.47
CA LYS A 233 -15.32 -10.16 14.49
C LYS A 233 -16.69 -10.74 14.07
N PRO A 234 -17.44 -11.40 14.98
CA PRO A 234 -18.81 -11.80 14.71
C PRO A 234 -19.68 -10.57 14.42
N GLY A 235 -20.32 -10.51 13.26
CA GLY A 235 -21.34 -9.49 12.99
C GLY A 235 -20.86 -8.04 12.88
N ALA A 236 -19.59 -7.79 12.48
CA ALA A 236 -19.30 -6.57 11.69
C ALA A 236 -20.25 -6.55 10.45
N ASP A 237 -20.26 -5.54 9.59
CA ASP A 237 -21.21 -5.46 8.43
C ASP A 237 -20.92 -6.54 7.35
N LEU A 238 -21.14 -7.80 7.75
CA LEU A 238 -20.67 -9.09 7.26
C LEU A 238 -21.85 -10.08 7.19
N ALA A 239 -23.08 -9.56 7.35
CA ALA A 239 -24.27 -10.31 7.72
C ALA A 239 -24.86 -11.20 6.60
N ALA A 240 -24.13 -11.49 5.51
CA ALA A 240 -24.65 -12.27 4.39
C ALA A 240 -23.82 -13.51 4.00
N THR A 241 -22.59 -13.70 4.47
CA THR A 241 -21.66 -14.62 3.76
C THR A 241 -20.68 -15.28 4.73
N GLY A 242 -20.74 -16.60 4.87
CA GLY A 242 -19.89 -17.34 5.80
C GLY A 242 -18.38 -17.17 5.53
N ASP A 243 -17.61 -17.22 6.63
CA ASP A 243 -16.14 -17.33 6.70
C ASP A 243 -15.30 -16.14 6.16
N GLN A 244 -15.47 -14.98 6.79
CA GLN A 244 -14.68 -13.77 6.53
C GLN A 244 -13.26 -13.81 7.11
N ARG A 245 -12.46 -14.77 6.70
CA ARG A 245 -11.07 -14.86 7.16
C ARG A 245 -10.20 -13.94 6.33
N LEU A 246 -9.29 -13.22 7.00
CA LEU A 246 -8.22 -12.47 6.35
C LEU A 246 -7.26 -13.37 5.55
N TYR A 247 -7.33 -14.68 5.77
CA TYR A 247 -6.49 -15.67 5.11
C TYR A 247 -7.17 -17.03 5.10
N ALA A 248 -6.80 -17.85 4.12
CA ALA A 248 -7.08 -19.28 4.13
C ALA A 248 -5.80 -20.07 4.39
N ARG A 249 -5.94 -21.31 4.85
CA ARG A 249 -4.80 -22.24 4.99
C ARG A 249 -4.70 -23.10 3.73
N ARG A 250 -3.54 -23.07 3.09
CA ARG A 250 -3.19 -23.89 1.93
C ARG A 250 -2.06 -24.84 2.30
N ARG A 251 -2.25 -26.14 2.01
CA ARG A 251 -1.19 -27.13 2.16
C ARG A 251 -0.30 -27.13 0.93
N THR A 252 0.97 -26.81 1.10
CA THR A 252 1.99 -26.84 0.05
C THR A 252 3.02 -27.94 0.36
N PRO A 253 3.91 -28.29 -0.59
CA PRO A 253 5.03 -29.20 -0.30
C PRO A 253 5.95 -28.71 0.83
N ALA A 254 6.02 -27.39 1.06
CA ALA A 254 6.84 -26.77 2.10
C ALA A 254 6.14 -26.67 3.46
N GLY A 255 4.84 -26.98 3.55
CA GLY A 255 4.06 -26.89 4.79
C GLY A 255 2.69 -26.24 4.58
N GLU A 256 1.97 -26.00 5.67
CA GLU A 256 0.75 -25.19 5.61
C GLU A 256 1.11 -23.70 5.54
N ARG A 257 0.48 -22.96 4.64
CA ARG A 257 0.65 -21.50 4.46
C ARG A 257 -0.68 -20.78 4.63
N ARG A 258 -0.66 -19.63 5.29
CA ARG A 258 -1.76 -18.66 5.32
C ARG A 258 -1.68 -17.79 4.06
N VAL A 259 -2.72 -17.83 3.25
CA VAL A 259 -2.72 -17.25 1.91
C VAL A 259 -3.95 -16.40 1.66
N ALA A 260 -3.76 -15.32 0.90
CA ALA A 260 -4.85 -14.47 0.42
C ALA A 260 -4.46 -13.78 -0.88
N TYR A 261 -5.46 -13.46 -1.70
CA TYR A 261 -5.32 -12.47 -2.75
C TYR A 261 -5.40 -11.08 -2.12
N VAL A 262 -4.71 -10.10 -2.71
CA VAL A 262 -4.64 -8.73 -2.19
C VAL A 262 -4.80 -7.74 -3.34
N THR A 263 -5.54 -6.66 -3.10
CA THR A 263 -5.64 -5.51 -4.01
C THR A 263 -5.63 -4.22 -3.21
N TYR A 264 -5.35 -3.10 -3.87
CA TYR A 264 -5.40 -1.77 -3.28
C TYR A 264 -6.22 -0.83 -4.15
N PHE A 265 -7.03 0.03 -3.53
CA PHE A 265 -7.65 1.16 -4.21
C PHE A 265 -7.99 2.32 -3.27
N ASP A 266 -8.01 3.55 -3.80
CA ASP A 266 -8.37 4.76 -3.07
C ASP A 266 -9.41 5.65 -3.78
N ASP A 267 -10.00 5.17 -4.88
CA ASP A 267 -11.10 5.85 -5.56
C ASP A 267 -12.22 4.89 -6.04
N ASP A 268 -13.41 5.46 -6.21
CA ASP A 268 -14.63 4.70 -6.55
C ASP A 268 -14.59 4.01 -7.91
N GLY A 269 -13.75 4.48 -8.84
CA GLY A 269 -13.56 3.80 -10.13
C GLY A 269 -12.90 2.44 -9.92
N TYR A 270 -11.81 2.40 -9.16
CA TYR A 270 -11.13 1.16 -8.82
C TYR A 270 -11.94 0.28 -7.88
N PHE A 271 -12.86 0.84 -7.07
CA PHE A 271 -13.85 0.03 -6.35
C PHE A 271 -14.69 -0.84 -7.30
N TRP A 272 -15.20 -0.28 -8.41
CA TRP A 272 -15.94 -1.07 -9.41
C TRP A 272 -15.07 -2.14 -10.05
N GLY A 273 -13.81 -1.81 -10.32
CA GLY A 273 -12.82 -2.77 -10.79
C GLY A 273 -12.62 -3.93 -9.81
N ALA A 274 -12.42 -3.63 -8.52
CA ALA A 274 -12.26 -4.60 -7.46
C ALA A 274 -13.49 -5.50 -7.29
N LEU A 275 -14.72 -4.98 -7.46
CA LEU A 275 -15.93 -5.80 -7.46
C LEU A 275 -15.97 -6.80 -8.62
N ALA A 276 -15.65 -6.34 -9.85
CA ALA A 276 -15.58 -7.22 -11.01
C ALA A 276 -14.49 -8.29 -10.84
N MET A 277 -13.34 -7.89 -10.30
CA MET A 277 -12.24 -8.79 -9.96
C MET A 277 -12.65 -9.84 -8.92
N ALA A 278 -13.21 -9.42 -7.78
CA ALA A 278 -13.65 -10.31 -6.70
C ALA A 278 -14.62 -11.38 -7.20
N ARG A 279 -15.62 -10.98 -8.00
CA ARG A 279 -16.59 -11.89 -8.61
C ARG A 279 -15.98 -12.81 -9.66
N SER A 280 -15.03 -12.31 -10.45
CA SER A 280 -14.32 -13.12 -11.43
C SER A 280 -13.44 -14.18 -10.76
N LEU A 281 -12.77 -13.81 -9.66
CA LEU A 281 -11.93 -14.68 -8.85
C LEU A 281 -12.77 -15.76 -8.14
N ALA A 282 -13.95 -15.40 -7.60
CA ALA A 282 -14.85 -16.34 -6.95
C ALA A 282 -15.36 -17.46 -7.90
N LYS A 283 -15.26 -17.28 -9.22
CA LYS A 283 -15.60 -18.34 -10.20
C LYS A 283 -14.52 -19.43 -10.27
N VAL A 284 -13.29 -19.15 -9.83
CA VAL A 284 -12.11 -20.02 -10.03
C VAL A 284 -11.29 -20.28 -8.77
N SER A 285 -11.57 -19.58 -7.66
CA SER A 285 -10.88 -19.73 -6.39
C SER A 285 -11.84 -19.59 -5.21
N SER A 286 -11.46 -20.18 -4.08
CA SER A 286 -12.16 -20.08 -2.79
C SER A 286 -11.40 -19.21 -1.78
N TYR A 287 -10.24 -18.67 -2.15
CA TYR A 287 -9.42 -17.88 -1.24
C TYR A 287 -9.90 -16.43 -1.12
N PRO A 288 -9.74 -15.80 0.06
CA PRO A 288 -10.18 -14.43 0.28
C PRO A 288 -9.36 -13.44 -0.55
N LEU A 289 -10.01 -12.34 -0.94
CA LEU A 289 -9.42 -11.16 -1.55
C LEU A 289 -9.47 -10.01 -0.54
N LEU A 290 -8.30 -9.56 -0.10
CA LEU A 290 -8.15 -8.41 0.77
C LEU A 290 -8.11 -7.13 -0.07
N ALA A 291 -9.07 -6.23 0.15
CA ALA A 291 -9.07 -4.90 -0.44
C ALA A 291 -8.50 -3.87 0.55
N LEU A 292 -7.23 -3.52 0.37
CA LEU A 292 -6.60 -2.45 1.12
C LEU A 292 -7.14 -1.10 0.63
N VAL A 293 -7.70 -0.32 1.55
CA VAL A 293 -8.26 1.00 1.26
C VAL A 293 -7.83 2.02 2.31
N PRO A 294 -7.70 3.31 1.97
CA PRO A 294 -7.40 4.34 2.95
C PRO A 294 -8.39 4.34 4.14
N ALA A 295 -7.92 4.64 5.35
CA ALA A 295 -8.76 4.74 6.54
C ALA A 295 -9.98 5.69 6.36
N GLY A 296 -9.83 6.77 5.58
CA GLY A 296 -10.90 7.72 5.28
C GLY A 296 -11.77 7.38 4.08
N TYR A 297 -11.47 6.31 3.33
CA TYR A 297 -12.21 5.94 2.13
C TYR A 297 -13.63 5.48 2.49
N ARG A 298 -14.65 5.93 1.76
CA ARG A 298 -16.02 5.47 1.99
C ARG A 298 -16.38 4.48 0.90
N ILE A 299 -16.73 3.26 1.29
CA ILE A 299 -17.22 2.25 0.35
C ILE A 299 -18.50 2.79 -0.31
N PRO A 300 -18.60 2.79 -1.64
CA PRO A 300 -19.82 3.18 -2.33
C PRO A 300 -21.03 2.35 -1.88
N ASP A 301 -22.20 2.98 -1.84
CA ASP A 301 -23.45 2.34 -1.43
C ASP A 301 -23.91 1.33 -2.50
N VAL A 302 -23.68 0.05 -2.23
CA VAL A 302 -24.01 -1.10 -3.07
C VAL A 302 -24.80 -2.12 -2.25
N PRO A 303 -25.64 -2.97 -2.88
CA PRO A 303 -26.58 -3.81 -2.13
C PRO A 303 -25.89 -4.87 -1.26
N PHE A 304 -24.72 -5.34 -1.67
CA PHE A 304 -23.85 -6.25 -0.92
C PHE A 304 -22.43 -6.20 -1.50
N LEU A 305 -21.45 -6.65 -0.72
CA LEU A 305 -20.11 -6.96 -1.22
C LEU A 305 -20.00 -8.46 -1.54
N PRO A 306 -19.16 -8.87 -2.50
CA PRO A 306 -18.86 -10.29 -2.74
C PRO A 306 -18.36 -11.00 -1.48
N GLU A 307 -18.77 -12.26 -1.28
CA GLU A 307 -18.45 -13.04 -0.07
C GLU A 307 -16.95 -13.15 0.20
N ASN A 308 -16.16 -13.24 -0.86
CA ASN A 308 -14.71 -13.39 -0.81
C ASN A 308 -13.97 -12.05 -0.70
N LEU A 309 -14.65 -10.90 -0.68
CA LEU A 309 -14.02 -9.58 -0.61
C LEU A 309 -14.01 -9.06 0.84
N VAL A 310 -12.80 -8.93 1.41
CA VAL A 310 -12.61 -8.41 2.77
C VAL A 310 -11.96 -7.03 2.69
N VAL A 311 -12.67 -5.99 3.13
CA VAL A 311 -12.13 -4.62 3.16
C VAL A 311 -11.21 -4.47 4.37
N VAL A 312 -10.00 -3.96 4.13
CA VAL A 312 -8.99 -3.76 5.15
C VAL A 312 -8.50 -2.31 5.09
N ARG A 313 -8.57 -1.62 6.23
CA ARG A 313 -8.16 -0.21 6.32
C ARG A 313 -6.64 -0.10 6.49
N ALA A 314 -6.03 0.63 5.56
CA ALA A 314 -4.60 0.89 5.51
C ALA A 314 -4.32 2.40 5.46
N PRO A 315 -3.18 2.88 5.98
CA PRO A 315 -2.74 4.25 5.76
C PRO A 315 -2.33 4.48 4.29
N ARG A 316 -2.18 5.74 3.91
CA ARG A 316 -1.64 6.08 2.58
C ARG A 316 -0.14 6.31 2.68
N ILE A 317 0.63 5.69 1.80
CA ILE A 317 2.08 5.88 1.72
C ILE A 317 2.38 6.88 0.62
N ARG A 318 2.95 8.02 1.01
CA ARG A 318 3.35 9.07 0.10
C ARG A 318 4.70 8.73 -0.56
N ASN A 319 4.80 8.95 -1.87
CA ASN A 319 6.07 8.91 -2.57
C ASN A 319 6.90 10.16 -2.21
N GLU A 320 8.06 9.99 -1.57
CA GLU A 320 8.91 11.12 -1.15
C GLU A 320 9.66 11.80 -2.32
N LEU A 321 9.78 11.13 -3.46
CA LEU A 321 10.31 11.73 -4.71
C LEU A 321 9.28 12.62 -5.43
N PHE A 322 8.13 12.85 -4.82
CA PHE A 322 7.08 13.71 -5.34
C PHE A 322 7.57 15.16 -5.53
N GLY A 323 7.55 15.65 -6.78
CA GLY A 323 7.95 17.03 -7.12
C GLY A 323 8.70 17.23 -8.45
N GLY A 324 9.03 16.16 -9.18
CA GLY A 324 9.57 16.22 -10.55
C GLY A 324 8.49 16.41 -11.64
N ARG A 325 8.89 16.40 -12.93
CA ARG A 325 8.04 16.60 -14.15
C ARG A 325 6.83 15.63 -14.29
N HIS A 326 6.52 14.80 -13.30
CA HIS A 326 5.49 13.75 -13.34
C HIS A 326 4.41 13.97 -12.26
N GLN A 327 3.28 14.52 -12.73
CA GLN A 327 1.88 14.46 -12.30
C GLN A 327 1.50 14.05 -10.85
N GLY A 328 0.57 14.83 -10.25
CA GLY A 328 -0.07 14.59 -8.95
C GLY A 328 -0.69 13.20 -8.72
N ARG A 329 -0.91 12.42 -9.79
CA ARG A 329 -1.46 11.05 -9.74
C ARG A 329 -0.55 10.03 -9.05
N PHE A 330 0.75 10.31 -8.93
CA PHE A 330 1.73 9.37 -8.36
C PHE A 330 2.03 9.61 -6.88
N GLU A 331 1.34 10.57 -6.24
CA GLU A 331 1.63 10.95 -4.87
C GLU A 331 1.49 9.78 -3.89
N TYR A 332 0.50 8.90 -4.10
CA TYR A 332 0.18 7.81 -3.17
C TYR A 332 0.31 6.42 -3.78
N THR A 333 0.98 6.31 -4.93
CA THR A 333 1.21 5.03 -5.61
C THR A 333 1.96 4.02 -4.74
N PHE A 334 2.76 4.48 -3.79
CA PHE A 334 3.49 3.62 -2.86
C PHE A 334 2.61 2.99 -1.78
N SER A 335 1.32 3.38 -1.65
CA SER A 335 0.39 2.70 -0.73
C SER A 335 0.23 1.21 -1.07
N LYS A 336 0.45 0.84 -2.34
CA LYS A 336 0.56 -0.55 -2.80
C LYS A 336 1.69 -1.33 -2.12
N LEU A 337 2.76 -0.69 -1.66
CA LEU A 337 3.85 -1.36 -0.96
C LEU A 337 3.43 -1.86 0.43
N GLY A 338 2.33 -1.34 0.99
CA GLY A 338 1.75 -1.80 2.26
C GLY A 338 1.39 -3.28 2.29
N VAL A 339 1.22 -3.92 1.13
CA VAL A 339 0.95 -5.36 1.03
C VAL A 339 2.07 -6.21 1.64
N PHE A 340 3.32 -5.74 1.59
CA PHE A 340 4.46 -6.46 2.19
C PHE A 340 4.46 -6.41 3.72
N ALA A 341 3.69 -5.52 4.33
CA ALA A 341 3.54 -5.45 5.79
C ALA A 341 2.50 -6.43 6.34
N LEU A 342 1.78 -7.17 5.49
CA LEU A 342 0.73 -8.11 5.91
C LEU A 342 1.32 -9.42 6.44
N THR A 343 2.21 -9.36 7.44
CA THR A 343 2.98 -10.53 7.96
C THR A 343 2.13 -11.56 8.71
N PHE A 344 0.82 -11.33 8.86
CA PHE A 344 -0.13 -12.39 9.23
C PHE A 344 -0.35 -13.41 8.10
N LEU A 345 -0.02 -13.07 6.85
CA LEU A 345 0.06 -13.98 5.71
C LEU A 345 1.44 -14.63 5.63
N ASP A 346 1.49 -15.84 5.10
CA ASP A 346 2.74 -16.50 4.68
C ASP A 346 2.99 -16.31 3.18
N ARG A 347 1.94 -16.08 2.39
CA ARG A 347 2.02 -15.79 0.95
C ARG A 347 0.86 -14.93 0.49
N GLY A 348 1.14 -13.93 -0.35
CA GLY A 348 0.14 -13.11 -1.00
C GLY A 348 0.23 -13.18 -2.52
N VAL A 349 -0.91 -13.01 -3.20
CA VAL A 349 -0.97 -12.74 -4.64
C VAL A 349 -1.65 -11.39 -4.82
N TYR A 350 -0.90 -10.41 -5.28
CA TYR A 350 -1.41 -9.07 -5.54
C TYR A 350 -2.02 -8.99 -6.95
N LEU A 351 -3.16 -8.31 -7.06
CA LEU A 351 -3.79 -7.91 -8.31
C LEU A 351 -4.19 -6.43 -8.26
N ASP A 352 -3.82 -5.65 -9.27
CA ASP A 352 -4.35 -4.29 -9.43
C ASP A 352 -5.87 -4.36 -9.66
N ALA A 353 -6.60 -3.38 -9.11
CA ALA A 353 -8.07 -3.37 -9.14
C ALA A 353 -8.66 -3.20 -10.56
N ASP A 354 -7.83 -2.94 -11.57
CA ASP A 354 -8.20 -2.90 -12.98
C ASP A 354 -7.90 -4.21 -13.72
N THR A 355 -7.80 -5.32 -13.00
CA THR A 355 -7.66 -6.66 -13.54
C THR A 355 -8.96 -7.46 -13.45
N VAL A 356 -9.08 -8.51 -14.26
CA VAL A 356 -10.16 -9.50 -14.20
C VAL A 356 -9.55 -10.89 -14.33
N VAL A 357 -9.98 -11.81 -13.47
CA VAL A 357 -9.52 -13.21 -13.46
C VAL A 357 -10.42 -14.07 -14.35
N LEU A 358 -9.81 -14.74 -15.31
CA LEU A 358 -10.48 -15.60 -16.28
C LEU A 358 -10.25 -17.09 -16.03
N ASP A 359 -9.14 -17.45 -15.38
CA ASP A 359 -8.78 -18.82 -15.01
C ASP A 359 -8.00 -18.85 -13.69
N GLY A 360 -7.85 -20.04 -13.08
CA GLY A 360 -7.27 -20.23 -11.75
C GLY A 360 -5.83 -19.71 -11.60
N LEU A 361 -5.53 -19.19 -10.40
CA LEU A 361 -4.23 -18.61 -10.03
C LEU A 361 -3.65 -19.22 -8.73
N ASP A 362 -4.35 -20.19 -8.14
CA ASP A 362 -4.07 -20.70 -6.79
C ASP A 362 -2.67 -21.34 -6.66
N GLU A 363 -2.11 -21.83 -7.77
CA GLU A 363 -0.74 -22.34 -7.86
C GLU A 363 0.34 -21.28 -7.55
N LEU A 364 0.01 -19.99 -7.67
CA LEU A 364 0.94 -18.91 -7.33
C LEU A 364 1.27 -18.87 -5.82
N PHE A 365 0.39 -19.44 -4.98
CA PHE A 365 0.64 -19.57 -3.55
C PHE A 365 1.71 -20.61 -3.19
N ASP A 366 1.98 -21.54 -4.11
CA ASP A 366 2.98 -22.59 -3.92
C ASP A 366 4.39 -22.14 -4.31
N ARG A 367 4.53 -21.00 -5.00
CA ARG A 367 5.81 -20.40 -5.38
C ARG A 367 6.50 -19.74 -4.19
N ASP A 368 7.80 -19.53 -4.31
CA ASP A 368 8.63 -18.78 -3.36
C ASP A 368 9.15 -17.49 -4.00
N GLY A 369 9.78 -16.62 -3.21
CA GLY A 369 10.38 -15.37 -3.71
C GLY A 369 9.35 -14.39 -4.30
N PHE A 370 9.81 -13.48 -5.16
CA PHE A 370 8.97 -12.51 -5.85
C PHE A 370 8.73 -12.98 -7.28
N SER A 371 7.47 -13.29 -7.64
CA SER A 371 7.12 -13.75 -8.99
C SER A 371 6.21 -12.73 -9.67
N ALA A 372 6.53 -12.33 -10.89
CA ALA A 372 5.72 -11.38 -11.65
C ALA A 372 5.76 -11.68 -13.15
N ALA A 373 4.74 -11.23 -13.87
CA ALA A 373 4.66 -11.40 -15.30
C ALA A 373 5.38 -10.25 -16.04
N PRO A 374 6.01 -10.53 -17.20
CA PRO A 374 6.66 -9.52 -18.03
C PRO A 374 5.70 -8.44 -18.53
N ASP A 375 6.20 -7.21 -18.67
CA ASP A 375 5.42 -6.07 -19.17
C ASP A 375 5.26 -6.11 -20.71
N PHE A 376 4.41 -7.02 -21.19
CA PHE A 376 4.09 -7.18 -22.60
C PHE A 376 2.96 -6.24 -23.05
N GLY A 377 3.32 -5.05 -23.53
CA GLY A 377 2.39 -4.21 -24.30
C GLY A 377 2.92 -2.86 -24.80
N PHE A 378 4.13 -2.46 -24.41
CA PHE A 378 4.75 -1.22 -24.91
C PHE A 378 6.13 -1.43 -25.58
N THR A 379 6.95 -2.41 -25.14
CA THR A 379 8.23 -2.77 -25.79
C THR A 379 8.64 -4.22 -25.45
N LEU A 380 9.09 -5.01 -26.45
CA LEU A 380 9.53 -6.42 -26.29
C LEU A 380 10.95 -6.63 -25.70
N HIS A 381 11.62 -5.58 -25.21
CA HIS A 381 13.08 -5.60 -24.95
C HIS A 381 13.50 -5.12 -23.57
N ARG A 382 12.61 -5.13 -22.58
CA ARG A 382 13.00 -4.80 -21.21
C ARG A 382 12.76 -6.02 -20.33
N GLU A 383 13.81 -6.44 -19.63
CA GLU A 383 13.76 -7.39 -18.51
C GLU A 383 13.04 -6.72 -17.33
N ILE A 384 11.80 -6.24 -17.55
CA ILE A 384 10.96 -5.61 -16.54
C ILE A 384 9.63 -6.34 -16.46
N PHE A 385 9.13 -6.48 -15.25
CA PHE A 385 7.81 -7.01 -15.00
C PHE A 385 6.77 -5.90 -14.90
N ASN A 386 5.53 -6.25 -15.19
CA ASN A 386 4.37 -5.42 -14.91
C ASN A 386 3.94 -5.66 -13.45
N SER A 387 3.81 -4.62 -12.64
CA SER A 387 3.47 -4.75 -11.22
C SER A 387 1.99 -5.01 -10.97
N GLY A 388 1.16 -5.13 -12.02
CA GLY A 388 -0.28 -5.36 -11.89
C GLY A 388 -0.66 -6.72 -11.34
N VAL A 389 0.21 -7.71 -11.46
CA VAL A 389 0.05 -9.03 -10.84
C VAL A 389 1.40 -9.54 -10.37
N PHE A 390 1.51 -9.89 -9.09
CA PHE A 390 2.70 -10.55 -8.55
C PHE A 390 2.38 -11.43 -7.34
N ALA A 391 3.14 -12.50 -7.17
CA ALA A 391 3.16 -13.31 -5.96
C ALA A 391 4.33 -12.89 -5.09
N PHE A 392 4.10 -12.76 -3.78
CA PHE A 392 5.10 -12.24 -2.84
C PHE A 392 4.97 -12.89 -1.46
N THR A 393 6.05 -12.82 -0.69
CA THR A 393 6.06 -13.14 0.73
C THR A 393 6.04 -11.83 1.51
N PRO A 394 4.98 -11.52 2.28
CA PRO A 394 5.02 -10.38 3.18
C PRO A 394 6.12 -10.57 4.24
N ASP A 395 6.85 -9.51 4.49
CA ASP A 395 8.04 -9.48 5.34
C ASP A 395 8.23 -8.03 5.83
N ALA A 396 8.25 -7.87 7.15
CA ALA A 396 8.34 -6.55 7.78
C ALA A 396 9.68 -5.87 7.52
N ASP A 397 10.79 -6.63 7.43
CA ASP A 397 12.11 -6.10 7.11
C ASP A 397 12.18 -5.63 5.65
N VAL A 398 11.60 -6.40 4.73
CA VAL A 398 11.47 -6.01 3.32
C VAL A 398 10.64 -4.73 3.21
N PHE A 399 9.48 -4.65 3.88
CA PHE A 399 8.66 -3.44 3.89
C PHE A 399 9.42 -2.23 4.46
N ARG A 400 10.12 -2.42 5.58
CA ARG A 400 10.91 -1.37 6.23
C ARG A 400 12.05 -0.87 5.35
N ASP A 401 12.76 -1.77 4.69
CA ASP A 401 13.81 -1.42 3.74
C ASP A 401 13.24 -0.70 2.51
N MET A 402 12.07 -1.10 2.00
CA MET A 402 11.35 -0.35 0.97
C MET A 402 10.99 1.06 1.44
N MET A 403 10.48 1.23 2.66
CA MET A 403 10.17 2.54 3.23
C MET A 403 11.43 3.39 3.44
N ALA A 404 12.56 2.78 3.83
CA ALA A 404 13.84 3.47 3.96
C ALA A 404 14.41 3.94 2.61
N LYS A 405 14.10 3.20 1.55
CA LYS A 405 14.46 3.51 0.16
C LYS A 405 13.48 4.45 -0.53
N ASN A 406 12.30 4.71 0.05
CA ASN A 406 11.39 5.76 -0.41
C ASN A 406 12.14 7.10 -0.41
N GLY A 407 12.08 7.86 -1.50
CA GLY A 407 12.85 9.10 -1.62
C GLY A 407 14.30 8.94 -2.13
N SER A 408 14.83 7.72 -2.29
CA SER A 408 16.23 7.51 -2.70
C SER A 408 16.45 6.44 -3.77
N LEU A 409 15.64 5.39 -3.81
CA LEU A 409 15.69 4.39 -4.88
C LEU A 409 15.05 4.94 -6.15
N GLU A 410 15.77 4.83 -7.27
CA GLU A 410 15.28 5.30 -8.56
C GLU A 410 14.12 4.42 -9.05
N SER A 411 12.97 5.05 -9.29
CA SER A 411 11.85 4.45 -10.01
C SER A 411 11.80 5.04 -11.42
N TYR A 412 12.00 4.21 -12.44
CA TYR A 412 12.12 4.68 -13.83
C TYR A 412 10.85 5.36 -14.37
N ASP A 413 9.68 5.10 -13.77
CA ASP A 413 8.39 5.68 -14.12
C ASP A 413 7.81 6.60 -13.02
N GLY A 414 8.48 6.70 -11.88
CA GLY A 414 8.01 7.43 -10.69
C GLY A 414 6.86 6.74 -9.96
N GLY A 415 6.46 5.54 -10.36
CA GLY A 415 5.40 4.73 -9.77
C GLY A 415 5.92 3.48 -9.05
N ASP A 416 5.00 2.60 -8.67
CA ASP A 416 5.28 1.33 -7.99
C ASP A 416 5.99 0.34 -8.90
N GLN A 417 5.63 0.28 -10.19
CA GLN A 417 6.26 -0.67 -11.12
C GLN A 417 7.76 -0.40 -11.24
N GLY A 418 8.16 0.86 -11.45
CA GLY A 418 9.57 1.23 -11.50
C GLY A 418 10.30 0.97 -10.19
N PHE A 419 9.65 1.24 -9.05
CA PHE A 419 10.25 1.00 -7.74
C PHE A 419 10.46 -0.50 -7.50
N LEU A 420 9.44 -1.33 -7.73
CA LEU A 420 9.50 -2.77 -7.53
C LEU A 420 10.50 -3.45 -8.46
N ASN A 421 10.60 -3.02 -9.72
CA ASN A 421 11.62 -3.55 -10.66
C ASN A 421 13.04 -3.24 -10.18
N SER A 422 13.27 -2.05 -9.61
CA SER A 422 14.57 -1.69 -9.02
C SER A 422 14.85 -2.47 -7.72
N TYR A 423 13.81 -2.80 -6.96
CA TYR A 423 13.93 -3.47 -5.66
C TYR A 423 14.11 -5.00 -5.79
N PHE A 424 13.41 -5.63 -6.72
CA PHE A 424 13.44 -7.08 -6.98
C PHE A 424 14.05 -7.38 -8.36
N PRO A 425 15.39 -7.28 -8.51
CA PRO A 425 16.05 -7.58 -9.79
C PRO A 425 16.00 -9.08 -10.13
N ASP A 426 15.97 -9.95 -9.12
CA ASP A 426 15.92 -11.41 -9.28
C ASP A 426 14.48 -11.92 -9.25
N VAL A 427 13.68 -11.52 -10.23
CA VAL A 427 12.27 -11.93 -10.37
C VAL A 427 12.12 -13.36 -10.90
N ASP A 428 11.20 -14.11 -10.31
CA ASP A 428 10.73 -15.38 -10.84
C ASP A 428 9.62 -15.15 -11.87
N TRP A 429 9.95 -15.32 -13.15
CA TRP A 429 9.07 -14.92 -14.24
C TRP A 429 7.82 -15.80 -14.36
N LEU A 430 6.66 -15.14 -14.29
CA LEU A 430 5.37 -15.75 -14.65
C LEU A 430 5.16 -15.69 -16.16
N ASP A 431 4.34 -16.60 -16.68
CA ASP A 431 3.87 -16.52 -18.05
C ASP A 431 3.00 -15.26 -18.27
N SER A 432 2.97 -14.74 -19.49
CA SER A 432 2.20 -13.54 -19.83
C SER A 432 0.69 -13.69 -19.61
N SER A 433 0.16 -14.92 -19.60
CA SER A 433 -1.23 -15.22 -19.28
C SER A 433 -1.64 -14.76 -17.88
N TYR A 434 -0.72 -14.67 -16.92
CA TYR A 434 -0.97 -14.21 -15.55
C TYR A 434 -1.11 -12.69 -15.43
N ASN A 435 -0.79 -11.92 -16.49
CA ASN A 435 -0.97 -10.47 -16.53
C ASN A 435 -1.04 -9.98 -17.98
N THR A 436 -2.05 -10.43 -18.72
CA THR A 436 -2.19 -10.07 -20.13
C THR A 436 -2.79 -8.68 -20.27
N LEU A 437 -2.04 -7.73 -20.84
CA LEU A 437 -2.57 -6.41 -21.14
C LEU A 437 -3.64 -6.50 -22.24
N TRP A 438 -4.78 -5.81 -22.06
CA TRP A 438 -5.90 -5.87 -23.01
C TRP A 438 -5.50 -5.53 -24.46
N ARG A 439 -4.50 -4.64 -24.64
CA ARG A 439 -3.96 -4.25 -25.95
C ARG A 439 -3.32 -5.42 -26.71
N MET A 440 -2.88 -6.47 -26.02
CA MET A 440 -2.29 -7.66 -26.64
C MET A 440 -3.33 -8.45 -27.42
N LEU A 441 -4.56 -8.55 -26.90
CA LEU A 441 -5.69 -9.18 -27.58
C LEU A 441 -6.09 -8.40 -28.84
N GLU A 442 -6.04 -7.07 -28.79
CA GLU A 442 -6.37 -6.22 -29.94
C GLU A 442 -5.25 -6.18 -31.00
N SER A 443 -4.00 -6.03 -30.54
CA SER A 443 -2.85 -5.84 -31.42
C SER A 443 -2.34 -7.15 -32.02
N ASN A 444 -2.61 -8.30 -31.38
CA ASN A 444 -2.09 -9.61 -31.78
C ASN A 444 -3.14 -10.75 -31.68
N PRO A 445 -4.33 -10.61 -32.31
CA PRO A 445 -5.44 -11.55 -32.15
C PRO A 445 -5.17 -12.97 -32.70
N GLY A 446 -4.13 -13.15 -33.52
CA GLY A 446 -3.68 -14.46 -34.00
C GLY A 446 -2.58 -15.11 -33.16
N VAL A 447 -2.11 -14.43 -32.11
CA VAL A 447 -1.02 -14.88 -31.23
C VAL A 447 -1.51 -15.07 -29.80
N VAL A 448 -2.38 -14.17 -29.33
CA VAL A 448 -2.97 -14.25 -27.99
C VAL A 448 -4.49 -14.26 -28.15
N GLY A 449 -5.10 -15.39 -27.82
CA GLY A 449 -6.55 -15.52 -27.72
C GLY A 449 -7.03 -15.29 -26.30
N LEU A 450 -8.32 -14.97 -26.13
CA LEU A 450 -8.91 -14.82 -24.80
C LEU A 450 -8.83 -16.13 -23.97
N GLY A 451 -8.84 -17.29 -24.65
CA GLY A 451 -8.70 -18.60 -24.01
C GLY A 451 -7.31 -18.88 -23.44
N ASP A 452 -6.30 -18.09 -23.82
CA ASP A 452 -4.93 -18.21 -23.32
C ASP A 452 -4.67 -17.32 -22.08
N VAL A 453 -5.67 -16.52 -21.67
CA VAL A 453 -5.52 -15.51 -20.63
C VAL A 453 -6.04 -16.02 -19.29
N LYS A 454 -5.20 -15.98 -18.25
CA LYS A 454 -5.60 -16.21 -16.86
C LYS A 454 -6.04 -14.92 -16.17
N VAL A 455 -5.33 -13.81 -16.40
CA VAL A 455 -5.67 -12.48 -15.90
C VAL A 455 -5.60 -11.46 -17.03
N LEU A 456 -6.70 -10.74 -17.24
CA LEU A 456 -6.79 -9.64 -18.19
C LEU A 456 -6.63 -8.31 -17.45
N HIS A 457 -5.68 -7.48 -17.88
CA HIS A 457 -5.33 -6.23 -17.22
C HIS A 457 -5.67 -5.01 -18.08
N PHE A 458 -6.54 -4.13 -17.56
CA PHE A 458 -7.08 -2.94 -18.22
C PHE A 458 -6.21 -1.69 -18.01
N VAL A 459 -4.93 -1.76 -18.40
CA VAL A 459 -4.00 -0.62 -18.35
C VAL A 459 -4.47 0.52 -19.27
N GLY A 460 -4.57 1.74 -18.74
CA GLY A 460 -5.03 2.92 -19.49
C GLY A 460 -6.55 3.12 -19.40
N PRO A 461 -7.30 3.09 -20.52
CA PRO A 461 -8.76 3.22 -20.49
C PRO A 461 -9.39 2.18 -19.57
N LYS A 462 -10.32 2.64 -18.73
CA LYS A 462 -10.96 1.80 -17.71
C LYS A 462 -12.36 1.35 -18.14
N PRO A 463 -12.72 0.08 -17.91
CA PRO A 463 -13.98 -0.49 -18.38
C PRO A 463 -15.22 0.05 -17.66
N TRP A 464 -15.07 0.58 -16.44
CA TRP A 464 -16.15 1.23 -15.69
C TRP A 464 -16.44 2.67 -16.13
N ASN A 465 -15.69 3.23 -17.09
CA ASN A 465 -16.02 4.53 -17.65
C ASN A 465 -17.30 4.43 -18.50
N ARG A 466 -18.08 5.51 -18.54
CA ARG A 466 -19.33 5.57 -19.32
C ARG A 466 -19.10 5.36 -20.83
N GLU A 467 -18.03 5.97 -21.34
CA GLU A 467 -17.59 5.86 -22.73
C GLU A 467 -16.14 5.35 -22.71
N PRO A 468 -15.94 4.04 -22.49
CA PRO A 468 -14.60 3.49 -22.39
C PRO A 468 -13.96 3.42 -23.79
N GLU A 469 -12.71 3.87 -23.91
CA GLU A 469 -11.89 3.68 -25.10
C GLU A 469 -11.35 2.24 -25.15
N LEU A 470 -12.25 1.26 -25.17
CA LEU A 470 -11.97 -0.17 -25.16
C LEU A 470 -12.85 -0.88 -26.20
N PRO A 471 -12.38 -2.01 -26.77
CA PRO A 471 -13.21 -2.86 -27.63
C PRO A 471 -14.49 -3.31 -26.91
N GLU A 472 -15.62 -3.26 -27.62
CA GLU A 472 -16.94 -3.60 -27.07
C GLU A 472 -16.98 -5.00 -26.43
N SER A 473 -16.27 -5.97 -27.04
CA SER A 473 -16.15 -7.33 -26.51
C SER A 473 -15.49 -7.38 -25.14
N LEU A 474 -14.49 -6.53 -24.88
CA LEU A 474 -13.78 -6.47 -23.60
C LEU A 474 -14.59 -5.71 -22.54
N VAL A 475 -15.33 -4.68 -22.95
CA VAL A 475 -16.29 -3.99 -22.07
C VAL A 475 -17.39 -4.96 -21.66
N SER A 476 -17.95 -5.71 -22.61
CA SER A 476 -18.98 -6.72 -22.35
C SER A 476 -18.46 -7.83 -21.42
N LEU A 477 -17.23 -8.31 -21.64
CA LEU A 477 -16.57 -9.25 -20.75
C LEU A 477 -16.46 -8.69 -19.32
N TRP A 478 -16.02 -7.45 -19.16
CA TRP A 478 -15.90 -6.85 -17.83
C TRP A 478 -17.26 -6.67 -17.15
N LEU A 479 -18.30 -6.26 -17.88
CA LEU A 479 -19.66 -6.13 -17.37
C LEU A 479 -20.27 -7.48 -16.96
N ASP A 480 -19.99 -8.56 -17.69
CA ASP A 480 -20.36 -9.93 -17.30
C ASP A 480 -19.74 -10.33 -15.96
N ARG A 481 -18.48 -9.91 -15.72
CA ARG A 481 -17.74 -10.23 -14.50
C ARG A 481 -18.25 -9.41 -13.31
N LEU A 482 -18.56 -8.13 -13.53
CA LEU A 482 -19.25 -7.30 -12.55
C LEU A 482 -20.64 -7.87 -12.20
N GLY A 483 -21.36 -8.39 -13.19
CA GLY A 483 -22.66 -9.02 -13.01
C GLY A 483 -23.85 -8.05 -12.93
N PRO A 484 -25.07 -8.56 -13.16
CA PRO A 484 -26.27 -7.74 -13.34
C PRO A 484 -26.67 -6.95 -12.08
N ASP A 485 -26.41 -7.50 -10.89
CA ASP A 485 -26.81 -6.91 -9.60
C ASP A 485 -26.23 -5.50 -9.36
N TYR A 486 -25.11 -5.20 -10.01
CA TYR A 486 -24.35 -3.96 -9.82
C TYR A 486 -24.51 -2.96 -10.97
N LEU A 487 -25.06 -3.36 -12.13
CA LEU A 487 -25.11 -2.52 -13.33
C LEU A 487 -25.90 -1.22 -13.12
N GLY A 488 -27.01 -1.30 -12.37
CA GLY A 488 -27.80 -0.12 -12.01
C GLY A 488 -27.00 0.87 -11.16
N TYR A 489 -26.28 0.36 -10.16
CA TYR A 489 -25.45 1.17 -9.26
C TYR A 489 -24.25 1.78 -9.96
N LEU A 490 -23.58 1.02 -10.84
CA LEU A 490 -22.51 1.54 -11.71
C LEU A 490 -23.04 2.69 -12.58
N THR A 491 -24.22 2.53 -13.18
CA THR A 491 -24.84 3.56 -14.02
C THR A 491 -25.14 4.84 -13.21
N LEU A 492 -25.69 4.70 -12.00
CA LEU A 492 -25.94 5.84 -11.11
C LEU A 492 -24.64 6.55 -10.73
N TRP A 493 -23.60 5.80 -10.40
CA TRP A 493 -22.27 6.35 -10.11
C TRP A 493 -21.67 7.10 -11.32
N GLN A 494 -21.76 6.52 -12.53
CA GLN A 494 -21.30 7.15 -13.76
C GLN A 494 -22.03 8.48 -14.01
N LEU A 495 -23.35 8.52 -13.84
CA LEU A 495 -24.17 9.72 -13.97
C LEU A 495 -23.81 10.78 -12.93
N ALA A 496 -23.61 10.39 -11.67
CA ALA A 496 -23.21 11.28 -10.59
C ALA A 496 -21.83 11.91 -10.87
N ARG A 497 -20.87 11.09 -11.30
CA ARG A 497 -19.52 11.53 -11.69
C ARG A 497 -19.55 12.51 -12.86
N GLU A 498 -20.39 12.26 -13.86
CA GLU A 498 -20.56 13.16 -15.00
C GLU A 498 -21.19 14.50 -14.58
N ARG A 499 -22.23 14.46 -13.73
CA ARG A 499 -22.82 15.67 -13.16
C ARG A 499 -21.79 16.50 -12.40
N ALA A 500 -21.02 15.87 -11.51
CA ALA A 500 -19.97 16.54 -10.74
C ALA A 500 -18.90 17.17 -11.65
N ARG A 501 -18.52 16.49 -12.75
CA ARG A 501 -17.60 17.05 -13.76
C ARG A 501 -18.18 18.27 -14.46
N ARG A 502 -19.48 18.23 -14.84
CA ARG A 502 -20.17 19.37 -15.48
C ARG A 502 -20.30 20.56 -14.53
N GLU A 503 -20.62 20.31 -13.26
CA GLU A 503 -20.69 21.34 -12.22
C GLU A 503 -19.33 21.99 -11.95
N ALA A 504 -18.25 21.19 -11.88
CA ALA A 504 -16.90 21.69 -11.73
C ALA A 504 -16.42 22.50 -12.96
N ALA A 505 -16.94 22.19 -14.14
CA ALA A 505 -16.65 22.90 -15.39
C ALA A 505 -17.53 24.16 -15.60
N SER A 506 -18.58 24.35 -14.80
CA SER A 506 -19.44 25.55 -14.90
C SER A 506 -18.73 26.76 -14.29
N PRO A 507 -18.66 27.91 -14.98
CA PRO A 507 -18.11 29.14 -14.40
C PRO A 507 -18.90 29.52 -13.15
N ARG A 508 -18.22 29.84 -12.05
CA ARG A 508 -18.85 30.45 -10.88
C ARG A 508 -19.26 31.88 -11.24
N ASP A 509 -20.53 32.09 -11.58
CA ASP A 509 -21.11 33.42 -11.71
C ASP A 509 -21.13 34.10 -10.33
N GLY A 510 -20.33 35.16 -10.17
CA GLY A 510 -20.34 36.01 -8.97
C GLY A 510 -18.97 36.50 -8.51
N GLY A 511 -18.40 37.47 -9.22
CA GLY A 511 -17.26 38.27 -8.78
C GLY A 511 -17.10 39.52 -9.67
N PRO A 512 -16.86 40.72 -9.13
CA PRO A 512 -17.34 41.97 -9.71
C PRO A 512 -16.59 42.41 -10.94
N GLU A 513 -17.33 43.10 -11.81
CA GLU A 513 -16.87 43.81 -13.01
C GLU A 513 -15.55 44.56 -12.77
N LYS A 514 -14.52 44.22 -13.54
CA LYS A 514 -13.43 45.15 -13.82
C LYS A 514 -13.66 45.78 -15.18
N VAL A 515 -14.09 47.03 -15.09
CA VAL A 515 -14.20 48.04 -16.14
C VAL A 515 -12.95 48.08 -17.01
N SER A 516 -13.18 48.16 -18.32
CA SER A 516 -12.19 48.30 -19.37
C SER A 516 -11.35 49.57 -19.25
N SER A 517 -10.06 49.49 -19.61
CA SER A 517 -9.35 50.61 -20.22
C SER A 517 -8.49 50.11 -21.39
N ALA A 518 -8.43 50.94 -22.42
CA ALA A 518 -8.13 50.55 -23.80
C ALA A 518 -6.66 50.70 -24.21
N ARG A 519 -6.27 49.83 -25.17
CA ARG A 519 -5.36 49.98 -26.33
C ARG A 519 -3.89 50.41 -26.17
N GLY A 520 -3.03 49.60 -26.80
CA GLY A 520 -1.79 49.99 -27.51
C GLY A 520 -1.32 48.84 -28.43
N PRO A 521 -0.82 49.08 -29.67
CA PRO A 521 -0.65 48.04 -30.70
C PRO A 521 0.76 47.42 -30.80
N ALA A 522 0.76 46.18 -31.31
CA ALA A 522 1.76 45.42 -32.08
C ALA A 522 3.28 45.62 -31.85
N ARG A 523 3.97 44.51 -31.59
CA ARG A 523 5.31 44.23 -32.13
C ARG A 523 5.41 42.76 -32.58
N ASP A 524 5.81 42.59 -33.83
CA ASP A 524 6.25 41.33 -34.44
C ASP A 524 7.54 40.82 -33.77
N GLU A 525 7.57 39.56 -33.35
CA GLU A 525 8.79 38.77 -33.24
C GLU A 525 8.53 37.32 -33.70
N ALA A 526 9.54 36.77 -34.37
CA ALA A 526 9.54 35.67 -35.33
C ALA A 526 9.09 34.28 -34.81
N PRO A 527 8.65 33.36 -35.70
CA PRO A 527 8.36 31.98 -35.33
C PRO A 527 9.65 31.23 -34.89
N PRO A 528 9.59 30.40 -33.84
CA PRO A 528 10.67 29.46 -33.53
C PRO A 528 10.77 28.37 -34.61
N PRO A 529 11.95 27.74 -34.78
CA PRO A 529 12.30 26.97 -35.96
C PRO A 529 11.45 25.71 -36.11
N GLU A 530 10.95 25.48 -37.32
CA GLU A 530 10.35 24.23 -37.77
C GLU A 530 11.32 23.07 -37.56
N GLY A 531 10.93 22.14 -36.69
CA GLY A 531 11.71 20.95 -36.38
C GLY A 531 11.13 20.21 -35.19
N ASP A 532 9.82 19.97 -35.20
CA ASP A 532 9.21 19.02 -34.27
C ASP A 532 8.45 17.94 -35.02
N ASP A 533 8.60 16.75 -34.48
CA ASP A 533 8.22 15.48 -35.04
C ASP A 533 6.75 15.45 -35.43
N GLY A 534 6.48 14.86 -36.60
CA GLY A 534 5.13 14.52 -37.01
C GLY A 534 4.41 13.77 -35.89
N ASP A 535 3.39 14.43 -35.36
CA ASP A 535 2.40 14.01 -34.38
C ASP A 535 2.33 12.47 -34.18
N ALA A 536 2.80 12.02 -33.01
CA ALA A 536 2.85 10.62 -32.60
C ALA A 536 1.46 9.96 -32.49
N ALA A 537 0.39 10.75 -32.61
CA ALA A 537 -1.00 10.29 -32.66
C ALA A 537 -1.55 10.08 -34.09
N SER A 538 -0.83 10.49 -35.14
CA SER A 538 -1.33 10.32 -36.52
C SER A 538 -1.13 8.88 -37.05
N PRO A 539 -2.01 8.36 -37.93
CA PRO A 539 -1.82 7.08 -38.62
C PRO A 539 -0.50 6.98 -39.41
N SER A 540 0.13 8.12 -39.70
CA SER A 540 1.46 8.26 -40.30
C SER A 540 2.60 7.89 -39.34
N GLY A 541 2.42 8.10 -38.03
CA GLY A 541 3.44 7.91 -36.98
C GLY A 541 3.67 6.46 -36.55
N LYS A 542 2.83 5.49 -36.97
CA LYS A 542 2.93 4.07 -36.57
C LYS A 542 3.44 3.11 -37.66
N ARG A 543 3.73 3.59 -38.88
CA ARG A 543 4.07 2.73 -40.03
C ARG A 543 5.47 2.09 -39.99
N TRP A 544 6.39 2.59 -39.15
CA TRP A 544 7.66 1.91 -38.89
C TRP A 544 7.47 0.62 -38.08
N LEU A 545 6.37 0.49 -37.33
CA LEU A 545 6.08 -0.67 -36.49
C LEU A 545 5.87 -1.94 -37.32
N GLU A 546 5.17 -1.82 -38.46
CA GLU A 546 5.00 -2.92 -39.44
C GLU A 546 6.36 -3.49 -39.88
N ALA A 547 7.27 -2.59 -40.25
CA ALA A 547 8.61 -2.96 -40.70
C ALA A 547 9.47 -3.59 -39.58
N GLN A 548 9.28 -3.14 -38.33
CA GLN A 548 9.97 -3.68 -37.17
C GLN A 548 9.47 -5.09 -36.81
N VAL A 549 8.16 -5.34 -36.87
CA VAL A 549 7.57 -6.67 -36.63
C VAL A 549 8.03 -7.67 -37.70
N LEU A 550 8.05 -7.26 -38.97
CA LEU A 550 8.57 -8.11 -40.05
C LEU A 550 10.06 -8.45 -39.86
N MET A 551 10.86 -7.50 -39.36
CA MET A 551 12.27 -7.74 -39.06
C MET A 551 12.48 -8.72 -37.90
N GLU A 552 11.70 -8.59 -36.81
CA GLU A 552 11.85 -9.46 -35.63
C GLU A 552 11.29 -10.87 -35.86
N THR A 553 10.36 -11.04 -36.81
CA THR A 553 9.85 -12.35 -37.25
C THR A 553 10.70 -13.01 -38.36
N GLY A 554 11.85 -12.43 -38.71
CA GLY A 554 12.78 -12.98 -39.70
C GLY A 554 12.41 -12.73 -41.17
N ARG A 555 11.34 -11.98 -41.45
CA ARG A 555 10.84 -11.65 -42.80
C ARG A 555 11.55 -10.42 -43.37
N PHE A 556 12.86 -10.52 -43.54
CA PHE A 556 13.75 -9.38 -43.81
C PHE A 556 13.50 -8.67 -45.15
N ASP A 557 13.13 -9.40 -46.21
CA ASP A 557 12.83 -8.79 -47.52
C ASP A 557 11.60 -7.87 -47.46
N GLU A 558 10.58 -8.32 -46.74
CA GLU A 558 9.33 -7.57 -46.55
C GLU A 558 9.54 -6.39 -45.62
N ALA A 559 10.29 -6.59 -44.53
CA ALA A 559 10.70 -5.51 -43.64
C ALA A 559 11.44 -4.41 -44.43
N GLU A 560 12.42 -4.78 -45.27
CA GLU A 560 13.16 -3.83 -46.08
C GLU A 560 12.28 -3.07 -47.07
N ALA A 561 11.36 -3.76 -47.74
CA ALA A 561 10.42 -3.14 -48.69
C ALA A 561 9.50 -2.11 -47.99
N VAL A 562 8.96 -2.46 -46.82
CA VAL A 562 8.12 -1.57 -46.01
C VAL A 562 8.92 -0.33 -45.58
N VAL A 563 10.14 -0.54 -45.06
CA VAL A 563 10.98 0.57 -44.63
C VAL A 563 11.36 1.49 -45.80
N ARG A 564 11.73 0.94 -46.96
CA ARG A 564 12.11 1.74 -48.13
C ARG A 564 10.94 2.59 -48.64
N ARG A 565 9.75 2.00 -48.74
CA ARG A 565 8.51 2.70 -49.09
C ARG A 565 8.19 3.82 -48.09
N ASN A 566 8.43 3.59 -46.80
CA ASN A 566 8.27 4.63 -45.79
C ASN A 566 9.31 5.75 -45.97
N LEU A 567 10.57 5.42 -46.28
CA LEU A 567 11.65 6.40 -46.47
C LEU A 567 11.53 7.21 -47.76
N GLU A 568 10.83 6.71 -48.78
CA GLU A 568 10.45 7.50 -49.96
C GLU A 568 9.53 8.66 -49.58
N ARG A 569 8.59 8.40 -48.66
CA ARG A 569 7.62 9.39 -48.21
C ARG A 569 8.13 10.26 -47.06
N TRP A 570 9.01 9.71 -46.21
CA TRP A 570 9.61 10.39 -45.06
C TRP A 570 11.12 10.15 -44.98
N PRO A 571 11.93 10.84 -45.82
CA PRO A 571 13.36 10.59 -45.95
C PRO A 571 14.17 10.81 -44.66
N GLY A 572 13.64 11.59 -43.70
CA GLY A 572 14.26 11.90 -42.41
C GLY A 572 13.77 11.04 -41.24
N SER A 573 12.95 10.01 -41.48
CA SER A 573 12.40 9.19 -40.39
C SER A 573 13.50 8.38 -39.68
N VAL A 574 13.88 8.82 -38.48
CA VAL A 574 14.92 8.19 -37.64
C VAL A 574 14.60 6.72 -37.36
N ARG A 575 13.33 6.40 -37.08
CA ARG A 575 12.89 5.02 -36.79
C ARG A 575 12.99 4.11 -38.01
N ASN A 576 12.54 4.56 -39.18
CA ASN A 576 12.67 3.79 -40.42
C ASN A 576 14.14 3.62 -40.83
N LEU A 577 14.97 4.67 -40.74
CA LEU A 577 16.41 4.56 -41.01
C LEU A 577 17.10 3.55 -40.09
N ARG A 578 16.71 3.49 -38.80
CA ARG A 578 17.23 2.51 -37.85
C ARG A 578 16.83 1.08 -38.21
N ILE A 579 15.57 0.85 -38.56
CA ILE A 579 15.09 -0.49 -38.96
C ILE A 579 15.77 -0.92 -40.27
N LEU A 580 15.90 -0.04 -41.27
CA LEU A 580 16.61 -0.36 -42.51
C LEU A 580 18.05 -0.82 -42.23
N ALA A 581 18.75 -0.10 -41.35
CA ALA A 581 20.12 -0.44 -41.00
C ALA A 581 20.23 -1.79 -40.29
N GLN A 582 19.25 -2.12 -39.42
CA GLN A 582 19.17 -3.40 -38.72
C GLN A 582 18.81 -4.56 -39.65
N VAL A 583 17.84 -4.38 -40.57
CA VAL A 583 17.47 -5.37 -41.58
C VAL A 583 18.67 -5.68 -42.48
N GLN A 584 19.35 -4.66 -43.01
CA GLN A 584 20.56 -4.84 -43.82
C GLN A 584 21.66 -5.58 -43.05
N ARG A 585 21.82 -5.30 -41.74
CA ARG A 585 22.80 -5.99 -40.90
C ARG A 585 22.45 -7.47 -40.70
N ARG A 586 21.17 -7.79 -40.38
CA ARG A 586 20.69 -9.17 -40.20
C ARG A 586 20.76 -9.99 -41.49
N ARG A 587 20.68 -9.33 -42.66
CA ARG A 587 20.91 -9.92 -43.99
C ARG A 587 22.38 -10.06 -44.40
N GLY A 588 23.33 -9.68 -43.55
CA GLY A 588 24.76 -9.72 -43.87
C GLY A 588 25.25 -8.60 -44.81
N GLN A 589 24.40 -7.63 -45.16
CA GLN A 589 24.71 -6.52 -46.06
C GLN A 589 25.46 -5.39 -45.31
N ARG A 590 26.65 -5.70 -44.78
CA ARG A 590 27.40 -4.81 -43.86
C ARG A 590 27.70 -3.42 -44.45
N ARG A 591 28.04 -3.32 -45.73
CA ARG A 591 28.30 -2.03 -46.40
C ARG A 591 27.04 -1.16 -46.51
N ALA A 592 25.91 -1.76 -46.86
CA ALA A 592 24.63 -1.06 -46.96
C ALA A 592 24.17 -0.57 -45.57
N SER A 593 24.26 -1.44 -44.57
CA SER A 593 23.95 -1.11 -43.16
C SER A 593 24.79 0.06 -42.66
N ALA A 594 26.11 0.06 -42.91
CA ALA A 594 27.00 1.15 -42.53
C ALA A 594 26.62 2.48 -43.21
N GLY A 595 26.27 2.47 -44.50
CA GLY A 595 25.78 3.66 -45.21
C GLY A 595 24.47 4.21 -44.61
N THR A 596 23.54 3.32 -44.24
CA THR A 596 22.28 3.70 -43.60
C THR A 596 22.49 4.25 -42.18
N TYR A 597 23.41 3.68 -41.40
CA TYR A 597 23.79 4.22 -40.09
C TYR A 597 24.48 5.60 -40.19
N ALA A 598 25.31 5.83 -41.22
CA ALA A 598 25.90 7.14 -41.48
C ALA A 598 24.81 8.19 -41.78
N ARG A 599 23.83 7.83 -42.61
CA ARG A 599 22.66 8.68 -42.90
C ARG A 599 21.83 8.95 -41.63
N LEU A 600 21.59 7.92 -40.81
CA LEU A 600 20.91 8.05 -39.52
C LEU A 600 21.64 9.01 -38.57
N ALA A 601 22.98 8.94 -38.52
CA ALA A 601 23.81 9.82 -37.69
C ALA A 601 23.78 11.28 -38.15
N THR A 602 23.66 11.54 -39.46
CA THR A 602 23.44 12.90 -39.98
C THR A 602 22.03 13.43 -39.69
N THR A 603 21.02 12.55 -39.63
CA THR A 603 19.62 12.96 -39.42
C THR A 603 19.26 13.14 -37.94
N ALA A 604 19.76 12.29 -37.03
CA ALA A 604 19.37 12.28 -35.60
C ALA A 604 20.45 12.82 -34.64
N GLY A 605 21.62 13.20 -35.16
CA GLY A 605 22.80 13.53 -34.36
C GLY A 605 23.50 12.28 -33.79
N ARG A 606 24.83 12.34 -33.67
CA ARG A 606 25.68 11.17 -33.32
C ARG A 606 25.32 10.50 -31.99
N ARG A 607 24.81 11.25 -30.99
CA ARG A 607 24.41 10.71 -29.67
C ARG A 607 23.15 9.83 -29.73
N ALA A 608 22.23 10.06 -30.67
CA ALA A 608 20.97 9.30 -30.78
C ALA A 608 21.13 7.91 -31.42
N VAL A 609 22.33 7.58 -31.93
CA VAL A 609 22.60 6.35 -32.70
C VAL A 609 23.42 5.32 -31.91
N GLY A 610 23.86 5.65 -30.69
CA GLY A 610 24.65 4.73 -29.85
C GLY A 610 26.04 4.42 -30.41
N ILE A 611 26.53 5.18 -31.40
CA ILE A 611 27.88 5.03 -31.95
C ILE A 611 28.82 5.85 -31.05
N ARG A 612 29.59 5.17 -30.19
CA ARG A 612 30.74 5.81 -29.52
C ARG A 612 31.81 6.14 -30.58
N ALA A 613 32.43 7.30 -30.44
CA ALA A 613 33.47 7.81 -31.33
C ALA A 613 34.67 6.86 -31.43
#